data_AF-D3DJB4-F1
#
_entry.id   AF-D3DJB4-F1
#
_cell.length_a   1.000
_cell.length_b   1.000
_cell.length_c   1.000
_cell.angle_alpha   90.00
_cell.angle_beta   90.00
_cell.angle_gamma   90.00
#
_symmetry.space_group_name_H-M   'P 1'
#
loop_
_entity.id
_entity.type
_entity.pdbx_description
1 polymer ?
#
loop_
_entity_poly.entity_id
_entity_poly.type
_entity_poly.pdbx_seq_one_letter_code
_entity_poly.pdbx_strand_id
1 'polypeptide(L)'
;MKFKELSQYFQRLEETTSRLEMSNILADMLGKATYEDIDKMVYLTLGEILPPFRGIELGVSEKLMTEALSKSSNTKISEVEKLYKLTGDLGEVAYKLVNWEGRDLTVGQVYDEILDIATTRGTKDKVLRIMSLLKGLSNLEAKYITRIIVGRLRLGVGDATLIEALANLVGGKEHKTDIERAYNLCSDLGLVAKTLIQKGLEGIRSFKVQVGYPIRMALAERVTNAEEIVRRLGRCAVEAKYDGFRLQVHKKDKDVEIYSRNLERMTDMFPDVKSAILQHIKFRELVLEGEAITYNEETGEFYPFQITIQRKRKYGVYEYAKEFPLKLFAFDLLYLEGEDFTSKPFIDRRRKLEEILPKNSLILPSEMFITDSVKEIERFFEDAVARGLEGIMAKRLDAPYTAGSRNFNWIKLKRSYKGSLADTIDVVIVGYFYGKGSRAKLGIGALLTALYDPATDTFKTVSKVGSGFTEEEWIKLKEMLDEIKLPHRHARVDSLLEADVWVEPKYVITVNADEITRSPLHTAGRTTEEPGFALRFPRAVGFIRSDKRAEDANTVEEIENMYKMQKRVSVE
;
A
#
# COMPACT_ATOMS: atom_id res chain seq x y z
N MET A 1 -19.49 -15.18 20.00
CA MET A 1 -20.55 -14.48 19.23
C MET A 1 -20.95 -15.28 17.98
N LYS A 2 -22.18 -15.15 17.47
CA LYS A 2 -22.59 -15.74 16.16
C LYS A 2 -22.14 -14.85 15.01
N PHE A 3 -21.76 -15.43 13.88
CA PHE A 3 -21.29 -14.66 12.73
C PHE A 3 -22.39 -13.82 12.07
N LYS A 4 -23.64 -14.29 12.13
CA LYS A 4 -24.83 -13.49 11.78
C LYS A 4 -24.94 -12.19 12.56
N GLU A 5 -24.69 -12.22 13.87
CA GLU A 5 -24.69 -11.01 14.71
C GLU A 5 -23.55 -10.07 14.31
N LEU A 6 -22.34 -10.59 14.08
CA LEU A 6 -21.21 -9.80 13.57
C LEU A 6 -21.52 -9.15 12.21
N SER A 7 -22.21 -9.87 11.31
CA SER A 7 -22.62 -9.36 10.00
C SER A 7 -23.64 -8.23 10.11
N GLN A 8 -24.51 -8.24 11.12
CA GLN A 8 -25.43 -7.12 11.40
C GLN A 8 -24.68 -5.88 11.90
N TYR A 9 -23.61 -6.05 12.69
CA TYR A 9 -22.72 -4.94 13.04
C TYR A 9 -22.02 -4.37 11.82
N PHE A 10 -21.53 -5.22 10.91
CA PHE A 10 -20.96 -4.75 9.64
C PHE A 10 -21.97 -3.99 8.79
N GLN A 11 -23.23 -4.41 8.75
CA GLN A 11 -24.28 -3.65 8.07
C GLN A 11 -24.50 -2.27 8.67
N ARG A 12 -24.61 -2.17 10.00
CA ARG A 12 -24.73 -0.88 10.70
C ARG A 12 -23.55 0.05 10.41
N LEU A 13 -22.34 -0.50 10.30
CA LEU A 13 -21.14 0.27 9.95
C LEU A 13 -21.18 0.81 8.52
N GLU A 14 -21.75 0.09 7.56
CA GLU A 14 -21.91 0.56 6.17
C GLU A 14 -22.96 1.66 6.03
N GLU A 15 -23.95 1.68 6.91
CA GLU A 15 -25.05 2.64 6.88
C GLU A 15 -24.67 4.02 7.45
N THR A 16 -23.53 4.12 8.16
CA THR A 16 -23.02 5.39 8.70
C THR A 16 -21.75 5.86 8.00
N THR A 17 -21.55 7.17 7.96
CA THR A 17 -20.29 7.83 7.56
C THR A 17 -19.59 8.51 8.74
N SER A 18 -20.24 8.54 9.92
CA SER A 18 -19.72 9.19 11.12
C SER A 18 -18.69 8.31 11.82
N ARG A 19 -17.44 8.75 11.88
CA ARG A 19 -16.37 8.01 12.58
C ARG A 19 -16.66 7.79 14.06
N LEU A 20 -17.32 8.74 14.71
CA LEU A 20 -17.72 8.61 16.11
C LEU A 20 -18.82 7.55 16.29
N GLU A 21 -19.77 7.51 15.37
CA GLU A 21 -20.80 6.47 15.39
C GLU A 21 -20.19 5.10 15.11
N MET A 22 -19.28 5.00 14.14
CA MET A 22 -18.55 3.77 13.85
C MET A 22 -17.78 3.26 15.08
N SER A 23 -17.05 4.14 15.78
CA SER A 23 -16.29 3.72 16.98
C SER A 23 -17.21 3.26 18.11
N ASN A 24 -18.41 3.84 18.25
CA ASN A 24 -19.41 3.39 19.22
C ASN A 24 -20.03 2.04 18.83
N ILE A 25 -20.38 1.84 17.55
CA ILE A 25 -20.88 0.56 17.03
C ILE A 25 -19.84 -0.54 17.26
N LEU A 26 -18.56 -0.26 16.99
CA LEU A 26 -17.46 -1.18 17.21
C LEU A 26 -17.21 -1.45 18.69
N ALA A 27 -17.32 -0.46 19.57
CA ALA A 27 -17.19 -0.65 21.01
C ALA A 27 -18.31 -1.57 21.53
N ASP A 28 -19.56 -1.34 21.14
CA ASP A 28 -20.68 -2.23 21.48
C ASP A 28 -20.44 -3.67 20.98
N MET A 29 -19.98 -3.81 19.73
CA MET A 29 -19.62 -5.10 19.13
C MET A 29 -18.52 -5.82 19.92
N LEU A 30 -17.39 -5.16 20.17
CA LEU A 30 -16.22 -5.74 20.85
C LEU A 30 -16.48 -5.98 22.34
N GLY A 31 -17.37 -5.21 22.97
CA GLY A 31 -17.78 -5.40 24.37
C GLY A 31 -18.52 -6.71 24.61
N LYS A 32 -19.07 -7.33 23.56
CA LYS A 32 -19.68 -8.66 23.59
C LYS A 32 -18.71 -9.80 23.28
N ALA A 33 -17.46 -9.50 22.97
CA ALA A 33 -16.47 -10.50 22.60
C ALA A 33 -16.00 -11.30 23.81
N THR A 34 -15.77 -12.59 23.62
CA THR A 34 -15.02 -13.40 24.58
C THR A 34 -13.51 -13.23 24.33
N TYR A 35 -12.68 -13.65 25.29
CA TYR A 35 -11.23 -13.69 25.09
C TYR A 35 -10.83 -14.49 23.82
N GLU A 36 -11.56 -15.55 23.50
CA GLU A 36 -11.26 -16.38 22.33
C GLU A 36 -11.72 -15.80 20.99
N ASP A 37 -12.70 -14.89 21.01
CA ASP A 37 -13.27 -14.32 19.79
C ASP A 37 -12.70 -12.93 19.45
N ILE A 38 -12.18 -12.18 20.43
CA ILE A 38 -11.91 -10.75 20.23
C ILE A 38 -10.87 -10.44 19.14
N ASP A 39 -9.79 -11.20 19.08
CA ASP A 39 -8.78 -11.02 18.03
C ASP A 39 -9.35 -11.33 16.64
N LYS A 40 -10.10 -12.44 16.54
CA LYS A 40 -10.80 -12.83 15.31
C LYS A 40 -11.77 -11.73 14.84
N MET A 41 -12.54 -11.16 15.77
CA MET A 41 -13.45 -10.06 15.47
C MET A 41 -12.69 -8.84 14.95
N VAL A 42 -11.58 -8.47 15.61
CA VAL A 42 -10.71 -7.36 15.16
C VAL A 42 -10.17 -7.59 13.75
N TYR A 43 -9.62 -8.78 13.46
CA TYR A 43 -9.09 -9.10 12.13
C TYR A 43 -10.18 -9.07 11.06
N LEU A 44 -11.31 -9.73 11.32
CA LEU A 44 -12.44 -9.77 10.38
C LEU A 44 -13.01 -8.37 10.12
N THR A 45 -13.04 -7.47 11.11
CA THR A 45 -13.44 -6.06 10.94
C THR A 45 -12.47 -5.28 10.05
N LEU A 46 -11.18 -5.60 10.10
CA LEU A 46 -10.17 -5.03 9.19
C LEU A 46 -10.21 -5.64 7.79
N GLY A 47 -11.03 -6.69 7.58
CA GLY A 47 -11.06 -7.44 6.33
C GLY A 47 -9.84 -8.35 6.16
N GLU A 48 -9.21 -8.72 7.27
CA GLU A 48 -8.01 -9.55 7.32
C GLU A 48 -8.32 -10.85 8.08
N ILE A 49 -7.49 -11.89 7.86
CA ILE A 49 -7.52 -13.10 8.69
C ILE A 49 -6.47 -13.01 9.80
N LEU A 50 -5.30 -12.47 9.49
CA LEU A 50 -4.18 -12.29 10.38
C LEU A 50 -3.45 -11.00 9.98
N PRO A 51 -2.66 -10.40 10.89
CA PRO A 51 -1.83 -9.26 10.56
C PRO A 51 -0.88 -9.56 9.37
N PRO A 52 -0.58 -8.57 8.50
CA PRO A 52 0.23 -8.77 7.29
C PRO A 52 1.61 -9.43 7.54
N PHE A 53 2.20 -9.17 8.71
CA PHE A 53 3.52 -9.70 9.08
C PHE A 53 3.52 -11.21 9.36
N ARG A 54 2.35 -11.84 9.46
CA ARG A 54 2.23 -13.31 9.54
C ARG A 54 2.43 -13.99 8.18
N GLY A 55 2.36 -13.24 7.08
CA GLY A 55 2.62 -13.75 5.73
C GLY A 55 1.55 -14.72 5.19
N ILE A 56 0.35 -14.74 5.79
CA ILE A 56 -0.77 -15.54 5.31
C ILE A 56 -1.67 -14.66 4.43
N GLU A 57 -1.67 -14.92 3.13
CA GLU A 57 -2.57 -14.30 2.17
C GLU A 57 -3.79 -15.21 1.95
N LEU A 58 -4.99 -14.64 1.89
CA LEU A 58 -6.20 -15.39 1.52
C LEU A 58 -6.03 -16.05 0.14
N GLY A 59 -5.39 -15.34 -0.79
CA GLY A 59 -5.04 -15.85 -2.12
C GLY A 59 -6.26 -16.24 -2.95
N VAL A 60 -7.35 -15.47 -2.84
CA VAL A 60 -8.59 -15.66 -3.60
C VAL A 60 -8.79 -14.46 -4.53
N SER A 61 -8.78 -14.71 -5.84
CA SER A 61 -9.04 -13.68 -6.84
C SER A 61 -10.53 -13.46 -7.05
N GLU A 62 -10.91 -12.32 -7.63
CA GLU A 62 -12.30 -12.04 -8.05
C GLU A 62 -12.83 -13.18 -8.93
N LYS A 63 -12.02 -13.70 -9.86
CA LYS A 63 -12.39 -14.80 -10.76
C LYS A 63 -12.67 -16.11 -10.01
N LEU A 64 -11.82 -16.45 -9.04
CA LEU A 64 -11.99 -17.65 -8.21
C LEU A 64 -13.26 -17.54 -7.36
N MET A 65 -13.51 -16.36 -6.78
CA MET A 65 -14.73 -16.10 -6.02
C MET A 65 -15.99 -16.14 -6.89
N THR A 66 -15.96 -15.57 -8.10
CA THR A 66 -17.05 -15.67 -9.08
C THR A 66 -17.38 -17.12 -9.42
N GLU A 67 -16.35 -17.96 -9.61
CA GLU A 67 -16.53 -19.40 -9.84
C GLU A 67 -17.17 -20.09 -8.63
N ALA A 68 -16.73 -19.77 -7.41
CA ALA A 68 -17.30 -20.33 -6.19
C ALA A 68 -18.77 -19.91 -6.00
N LEU A 69 -19.10 -18.64 -6.24
CA LEU A 69 -20.48 -18.13 -6.22
C LEU A 69 -21.34 -18.87 -7.23
N SER A 70 -20.92 -18.92 -8.50
CA SER A 70 -21.60 -19.63 -9.59
C SER A 70 -21.93 -21.08 -9.22
N LYS A 71 -20.96 -21.83 -8.70
CA LYS A 71 -21.15 -23.23 -8.31
C LYS A 71 -21.99 -23.39 -7.04
N SER A 72 -21.87 -22.47 -6.08
CA SER A 72 -22.63 -22.54 -4.83
C SER A 72 -24.12 -22.23 -5.03
N SER A 73 -24.45 -21.26 -5.89
CA SER A 73 -25.83 -20.83 -6.18
C SER A 73 -26.46 -21.53 -7.39
N ASN A 74 -25.72 -22.42 -8.06
CA ASN A 74 -26.14 -23.04 -9.33
C ASN A 74 -26.52 -22.02 -10.42
N THR A 75 -25.81 -20.89 -10.46
CA THR A 75 -26.02 -19.80 -11.43
C THR A 75 -24.93 -19.85 -12.50
N LYS A 76 -25.26 -19.55 -13.77
CA LYS A 76 -24.27 -19.51 -14.85
C LYS A 76 -23.20 -18.45 -14.57
N ILE A 77 -21.93 -18.77 -14.83
CA ILE A 77 -20.81 -17.87 -14.54
C ILE A 77 -20.96 -16.49 -15.21
N SER A 78 -21.48 -16.44 -16.44
CA SER A 78 -21.73 -15.20 -17.19
C SER A 78 -22.77 -14.29 -16.53
N GLU A 79 -23.73 -14.87 -15.81
CA GLU A 79 -24.73 -14.11 -15.06
C GLU A 79 -24.13 -13.53 -13.77
N VAL A 80 -23.28 -14.29 -13.08
CA VAL A 80 -22.51 -13.79 -11.92
C VAL A 80 -21.60 -12.64 -12.35
N GLU A 81 -20.91 -12.76 -13.48
CA GLU A 81 -20.07 -11.69 -14.04
C GLU A 81 -20.89 -10.45 -14.42
N LYS A 82 -22.08 -10.64 -14.99
CA LYS A 82 -23.00 -9.53 -15.30
C LYS A 82 -23.46 -8.80 -14.04
N LEU A 83 -23.87 -9.55 -13.00
CA LEU A 83 -24.24 -8.98 -11.70
C LEU A 83 -23.06 -8.24 -11.07
N TYR A 84 -21.85 -8.79 -11.16
CA TYR A 84 -20.65 -8.14 -10.62
C TYR A 84 -20.30 -6.85 -11.36
N LYS A 85 -20.38 -6.84 -12.70
CA LYS A 85 -20.19 -5.60 -13.48
C LYS A 85 -21.19 -4.51 -13.10
N LEU A 86 -22.45 -4.88 -12.86
CA LEU A 86 -23.51 -3.94 -12.48
C LEU A 86 -23.34 -3.42 -11.03
N THR A 87 -22.96 -4.29 -10.10
CA THR A 87 -22.88 -3.94 -8.67
C THR A 87 -21.51 -3.37 -8.27
N GLY A 88 -20.44 -3.71 -8.99
CA GLY A 88 -19.05 -3.38 -8.61
C GLY A 88 -18.60 -4.07 -7.31
N ASP A 89 -19.33 -5.08 -6.84
CA ASP A 89 -19.13 -5.72 -5.54
C ASP A 89 -19.61 -7.18 -5.50
N LEU A 90 -18.67 -8.12 -5.36
CA LEU A 90 -19.00 -9.55 -5.24
C LEU A 90 -19.78 -9.89 -3.97
N GLY A 91 -19.67 -9.09 -2.91
CA GLY A 91 -20.51 -9.25 -1.71
C GLY A 91 -21.98 -8.99 -1.99
N GLU A 92 -22.29 -7.97 -2.79
CA GLU A 92 -23.67 -7.71 -3.22
C GLU A 92 -24.19 -8.78 -4.18
N VAL A 93 -23.30 -9.34 -5.02
CA VAL A 93 -23.64 -10.51 -5.83
C VAL A 93 -23.96 -11.71 -4.94
N ALA A 94 -23.14 -11.99 -3.92
CA ALA A 94 -23.38 -13.06 -2.96
C ALA A 94 -24.71 -12.87 -2.22
N TYR A 95 -24.99 -11.64 -1.75
CA TYR A 95 -26.26 -11.30 -1.10
C TYR A 95 -27.49 -11.63 -1.96
N LYS A 96 -27.40 -11.39 -3.28
CA LYS A 96 -28.48 -11.65 -4.23
C LYS A 96 -28.62 -13.13 -4.62
N LEU A 97 -27.52 -13.86 -4.69
CA LEU A 97 -27.49 -15.25 -5.16
C LEU A 97 -27.75 -16.27 -4.05
N VAL A 98 -27.36 -15.97 -2.82
CA VAL A 98 -27.59 -16.83 -1.66
C VAL A 98 -29.04 -16.69 -1.20
N ASN A 99 -29.81 -17.77 -1.28
CA ASN A 99 -31.24 -17.80 -0.95
C ASN A 99 -31.62 -18.91 0.05
N TRP A 100 -30.63 -19.51 0.70
CA TRP A 100 -30.81 -20.53 1.74
C TRP A 100 -30.58 -19.96 3.13
N GLU A 101 -31.02 -20.70 4.14
CA GLU A 101 -30.77 -20.38 5.55
C GLU A 101 -29.35 -20.78 5.97
N GLY A 102 -28.71 -19.93 6.79
CA GLY A 102 -27.41 -20.21 7.38
C GLY A 102 -27.49 -21.25 8.51
N ARG A 103 -26.37 -21.86 8.86
CA ARG A 103 -26.25 -22.87 9.94
C ARG A 103 -25.91 -22.26 11.30
N ASP A 104 -26.14 -20.97 11.50
CA ASP A 104 -25.80 -20.20 12.71
C ASP A 104 -24.36 -20.46 13.21
N LEU A 105 -23.39 -20.34 12.31
CA LEU A 105 -21.98 -20.51 12.62
C LEU A 105 -21.50 -19.44 13.61
N THR A 106 -20.57 -19.81 14.50
CA THR A 106 -19.88 -18.87 15.38
C THR A 106 -18.78 -18.10 14.64
N VAL A 107 -18.35 -16.95 15.19
CA VAL A 107 -17.22 -16.20 14.65
C VAL A 107 -15.96 -17.06 14.58
N GLY A 108 -15.66 -17.85 15.62
CA GLY A 108 -14.56 -18.80 15.64
C GLY A 108 -14.61 -19.82 14.50
N GLN A 109 -15.76 -20.48 14.30
CA GLN A 109 -15.93 -21.48 13.22
C GLN A 109 -15.73 -20.85 11.83
N VAL A 110 -16.30 -19.67 11.59
CA VAL A 110 -16.16 -18.99 10.30
C VAL A 110 -14.71 -18.55 10.06
N TYR A 111 -14.04 -18.04 11.10
CA TYR A 111 -12.63 -17.67 11.05
C TYR A 111 -11.73 -18.88 10.72
N ASP A 112 -11.95 -20.01 11.38
CA ASP A 112 -11.17 -21.24 11.16
C ASP A 112 -11.33 -21.76 9.72
N GLU A 113 -12.55 -21.71 9.16
CA GLU A 113 -12.82 -22.06 7.76
C GLU A 113 -12.10 -21.12 6.79
N ILE A 114 -12.09 -19.81 7.07
CA ILE A 114 -11.35 -18.83 6.24
C ILE A 114 -9.84 -19.09 6.32
N LEU A 115 -9.31 -19.39 7.51
CA LEU A 115 -7.89 -19.69 7.70
C LEU A 115 -7.50 -20.95 6.93
N ASP A 116 -8.33 -21.99 6.97
CA ASP A 116 -8.14 -23.21 6.18
C ASP A 116 -8.15 -22.91 4.67
N ILE A 117 -9.08 -22.07 4.18
CA ILE A 117 -9.08 -21.58 2.79
C ILE A 117 -7.78 -20.86 2.44
N ALA A 118 -7.26 -19.99 3.33
CA ALA A 118 -6.04 -19.22 3.10
C ALA A 118 -4.81 -20.13 2.96
N THR A 119 -4.72 -21.16 3.82
CA THR A 119 -3.59 -22.11 3.85
C THR A 119 -3.71 -23.25 2.82
N THR A 120 -4.90 -23.48 2.25
CA THR A 120 -5.12 -24.51 1.24
C THR A 120 -4.34 -24.20 -0.03
N ARG A 121 -3.64 -25.20 -0.56
CA ARG A 121 -2.97 -25.11 -1.88
C ARG A 121 -3.91 -25.62 -2.97
N GLY A 122 -3.79 -25.05 -4.16
CA GLY A 122 -4.59 -25.45 -5.32
C GLY A 122 -5.91 -24.71 -5.47
N THR A 123 -6.15 -24.19 -6.67
CA THR A 123 -7.34 -23.38 -6.99
C THR A 123 -8.64 -24.16 -6.80
N LYS A 124 -8.68 -25.43 -7.23
CA LYS A 124 -9.91 -26.25 -7.17
C LYS A 124 -10.36 -26.52 -5.74
N ASP A 125 -9.42 -26.86 -4.86
CA ASP A 125 -9.73 -27.16 -3.46
C ASP A 125 -10.16 -25.90 -2.71
N LYS A 126 -9.53 -24.74 -2.99
CA LYS A 126 -10.02 -23.45 -2.49
C LYS A 126 -11.46 -23.17 -2.91
N VAL A 127 -11.81 -23.37 -4.19
CA VAL A 127 -13.20 -23.18 -4.67
C VAL A 127 -14.17 -24.09 -3.91
N LEU A 128 -13.84 -25.37 -3.72
CA LEU A 128 -14.70 -26.31 -2.98
C LEU A 128 -14.92 -25.89 -1.52
N ARG A 129 -13.87 -25.41 -0.84
CA ARG A 129 -13.96 -24.92 0.53
C ARG A 129 -14.79 -23.66 0.65
N ILE A 130 -14.60 -22.69 -0.26
CA ILE A 130 -15.43 -21.48 -0.32
C ILE A 130 -16.90 -21.85 -0.56
N MET A 131 -17.18 -22.80 -1.46
CA MET A 131 -18.54 -23.29 -1.68
C MET A 131 -19.15 -23.91 -0.43
N SER A 132 -18.38 -24.72 0.30
CA SER A 132 -18.82 -25.35 1.55
C SER A 132 -19.16 -24.30 2.61
N LEU A 133 -18.30 -23.29 2.76
CA LEU A 133 -18.51 -22.17 3.67
C LEU A 133 -19.78 -21.39 3.28
N LEU A 134 -19.91 -20.96 2.02
CA LEU A 134 -21.08 -20.21 1.54
C LEU A 134 -22.40 -20.95 1.77
N LYS A 135 -22.45 -22.26 1.56
CA LYS A 135 -23.64 -23.09 1.82
C LYS A 135 -24.05 -23.13 3.30
N GLY A 136 -23.15 -22.77 4.21
CA GLY A 136 -23.42 -22.66 5.64
C GLY A 136 -23.83 -21.26 6.10
N LEU A 137 -23.85 -20.26 5.22
CA LEU A 137 -24.06 -18.85 5.56
C LEU A 137 -25.36 -18.34 4.96
N SER A 138 -26.07 -17.48 5.70
CA SER A 138 -27.18 -16.69 5.16
C SER A 138 -26.69 -15.65 4.15
N ASN A 139 -27.61 -15.01 3.42
CA ASN A 139 -27.28 -13.98 2.43
C ASN A 139 -26.45 -12.82 2.99
N LEU A 140 -26.79 -12.31 4.17
CA LEU A 140 -26.06 -11.22 4.84
C LEU A 140 -24.66 -11.66 5.25
N GLU A 141 -24.53 -12.87 5.79
CA GLU A 141 -23.23 -13.43 6.16
C GLU A 141 -22.35 -13.67 4.92
N ALA A 142 -22.93 -14.23 3.85
CA ALA A 142 -22.24 -14.47 2.59
C ALA A 142 -21.76 -13.18 1.92
N LYS A 143 -22.52 -12.08 2.04
CA LYS A 143 -22.10 -10.74 1.60
C LYS A 143 -20.76 -10.34 2.22
N TYR A 144 -20.67 -10.36 3.55
CA TYR A 144 -19.47 -9.94 4.25
C TYR A 144 -18.32 -10.93 4.09
N ILE A 145 -18.58 -12.23 4.11
CA ILE A 145 -17.54 -13.25 3.92
C ILE A 145 -16.93 -13.16 2.53
N THR A 146 -17.75 -12.96 1.50
CA THR A 146 -17.26 -12.74 0.14
C THR A 146 -16.36 -11.51 0.08
N ARG A 147 -16.74 -10.42 0.74
CA ARG A 147 -15.92 -9.21 0.79
C ARG A 147 -14.62 -9.41 1.55
N ILE A 148 -14.61 -10.12 2.68
CA ILE A 148 -13.40 -10.44 3.45
C ILE A 148 -12.46 -11.30 2.62
N ILE A 149 -12.96 -12.39 2.03
CA ILE A 149 -12.15 -13.34 1.26
C ILE A 149 -11.50 -12.68 0.03
N VAL A 150 -12.20 -11.75 -0.63
CA VAL A 150 -11.67 -11.00 -1.78
C VAL A 150 -10.80 -9.80 -1.35
N GLY A 151 -10.69 -9.52 -0.04
CA GLY A 151 -9.90 -8.41 0.51
C GLY A 151 -10.51 -7.02 0.27
N ARG A 152 -11.84 -6.93 0.27
CA ARG A 152 -12.61 -5.71 -0.06
C ARG A 152 -13.82 -5.52 0.85
N LEU A 153 -13.60 -5.50 2.16
CA LEU A 153 -14.67 -5.38 3.17
C LEU A 153 -15.41 -4.04 3.15
N ARG A 154 -14.72 -2.92 2.90
CA ARG A 154 -15.32 -1.60 2.61
C ARG A 154 -16.19 -0.99 3.73
N LEU A 155 -15.92 -1.28 5.01
CA LEU A 155 -16.65 -0.68 6.14
C LEU A 155 -16.28 0.77 6.46
N GLY A 156 -15.25 1.34 5.82
CA GLY A 156 -14.69 2.64 6.22
C GLY A 156 -13.96 2.61 7.56
N VAL A 157 -13.74 1.42 8.12
CA VAL A 157 -13.02 1.18 9.37
C VAL A 157 -11.56 0.86 9.07
N GLY A 158 -10.65 1.50 9.80
CA GLY A 158 -9.23 1.15 9.84
C GLY A 158 -8.71 1.18 11.28
N ASP A 159 -7.41 0.96 11.44
CA ASP A 159 -6.75 0.81 12.75
C ASP A 159 -7.16 1.89 13.76
N ALA A 160 -7.14 3.16 13.34
CA ALA A 160 -7.44 4.30 14.22
C ALA A 160 -8.88 4.26 14.78
N THR A 161 -9.86 3.81 13.99
CA THR A 161 -11.25 3.68 14.42
C THR A 161 -11.41 2.53 15.41
N LEU A 162 -10.71 1.41 15.20
CA LEU A 162 -10.68 0.29 16.13
C LEU A 162 -9.95 0.62 17.43
N ILE A 163 -8.84 1.35 17.37
CA ILE A 163 -8.14 1.86 18.57
C ILE A 163 -9.09 2.76 19.39
N GLU A 164 -9.86 3.62 18.73
CA GLU A 164 -10.85 4.46 19.40
C GLU A 164 -11.99 3.63 20.02
N ALA A 165 -12.45 2.59 19.33
CA ALA A 165 -13.44 1.65 19.86
C ALA A 165 -12.91 0.90 21.10
N LEU A 166 -11.66 0.41 21.06
CA LEU A 166 -11.01 -0.24 22.21
C LEU A 166 -10.83 0.73 23.38
N ALA A 167 -10.52 2.00 23.12
CA ALA A 167 -10.44 3.02 24.17
C ALA A 167 -11.81 3.26 24.82
N ASN A 168 -12.88 3.32 24.00
CA ASN A 168 -14.25 3.47 24.47
C ASN A 168 -14.72 2.31 25.36
N LEU A 169 -14.19 1.09 25.19
CA LEU A 169 -14.49 -0.05 26.08
C LEU A 169 -14.05 0.15 27.53
N VAL A 170 -13.02 0.98 27.76
CA VAL A 170 -12.31 1.05 29.05
C VAL A 170 -12.29 2.43 29.67
N GLY A 171 -13.16 3.35 29.23
CA GLY A 171 -13.26 4.70 29.83
C GLY A 171 -13.14 5.86 28.83
N GLY A 172 -12.91 5.58 27.55
CA GLY A 172 -12.95 6.59 26.49
C GLY A 172 -11.58 7.13 26.08
N LYS A 173 -11.59 8.33 25.48
CA LYS A 173 -10.49 8.87 24.67
C LYS A 173 -9.15 9.04 25.40
N GLU A 174 -9.16 9.15 26.71
CA GLU A 174 -7.95 9.29 27.53
C GLU A 174 -7.01 8.07 27.45
N HIS A 175 -7.55 6.88 27.15
CA HIS A 175 -6.77 5.65 27.01
C HIS A 175 -6.28 5.38 25.58
N LYS A 176 -6.69 6.22 24.63
CA LYS A 176 -6.35 6.06 23.20
C LYS A 176 -4.84 6.01 22.99
N THR A 177 -4.09 6.91 23.65
CA THR A 177 -2.63 6.99 23.51
C THR A 177 -1.92 5.74 24.02
N ASP A 178 -2.41 5.15 25.12
CA ASP A 178 -1.84 3.91 25.68
C ASP A 178 -2.05 2.73 24.72
N ILE A 179 -3.26 2.60 24.16
CA ILE A 179 -3.63 1.55 23.20
C ILE A 179 -2.88 1.72 21.88
N GLU A 180 -2.80 2.95 21.38
CA GLU A 180 -2.06 3.28 20.16
C GLU A 180 -0.57 3.00 20.34
N ARG A 181 0.01 3.29 21.51
CA ARG A 181 1.40 2.91 21.83
C ARG A 181 1.59 1.40 21.79
N ALA A 182 0.73 0.63 22.45
CA ALA A 182 0.81 -0.84 22.44
C ALA A 182 0.72 -1.39 21.00
N TYR A 183 -0.20 -0.87 20.20
CA TYR A 183 -0.32 -1.23 18.79
C TYR A 183 0.92 -0.85 17.97
N ASN A 184 1.45 0.35 18.16
CA ASN A 184 2.65 0.81 17.47
C ASN A 184 3.89 -0.07 17.74
N LEU A 185 3.95 -0.76 18.89
CA LEU A 185 5.07 -1.64 19.26
C LEU A 185 4.97 -3.08 18.73
N CYS A 186 3.80 -3.53 18.29
CA CYS A 186 3.61 -4.92 17.84
C CYS A 186 2.89 -5.07 16.49
N SER A 187 2.25 -4.00 16.02
CA SER A 187 1.44 -3.96 14.79
C SER A 187 0.34 -5.02 14.72
N ASP A 188 -0.16 -5.47 15.88
CA ASP A 188 -1.17 -6.51 16.02
C ASP A 188 -2.32 -6.02 16.92
N LEU A 189 -3.39 -5.50 16.31
CA LEU A 189 -4.56 -5.04 17.08
C LEU A 189 -5.32 -6.18 17.76
N GLY A 190 -5.27 -7.40 17.23
CA GLY A 190 -5.91 -8.55 17.86
C GLY A 190 -5.22 -8.91 19.17
N LEU A 191 -3.88 -8.89 19.18
CA LEU A 191 -3.08 -9.06 20.40
C LEU A 191 -3.32 -7.93 21.41
N VAL A 192 -3.39 -6.68 20.95
CA VAL A 192 -3.71 -5.53 21.81
C VAL A 192 -5.10 -5.70 22.45
N ALA A 193 -6.10 -6.09 21.66
CA ALA A 193 -7.46 -6.30 22.13
C ALA A 193 -7.57 -7.46 23.14
N LYS A 194 -6.90 -8.59 22.87
CA LYS A 194 -6.77 -9.70 23.82
C LYS A 194 -6.11 -9.28 25.12
N THR A 195 -5.03 -8.50 25.03
CA THR A 195 -4.31 -7.99 26.20
C THR A 195 -5.20 -7.06 27.02
N LEU A 196 -5.97 -6.19 26.36
CA LEU A 196 -6.89 -5.26 27.02
C LEU A 196 -7.96 -6.01 27.82
N ILE A 197 -8.61 -7.01 27.23
CA ILE A 197 -9.63 -7.81 27.93
C ILE A 197 -9.02 -8.62 29.07
N GLN A 198 -7.87 -9.24 28.86
CA GLN A 198 -7.29 -10.17 29.84
C GLN A 198 -6.60 -9.44 31.01
N LYS A 199 -5.92 -8.33 30.74
CA LYS A 199 -5.02 -7.66 31.70
C LYS A 199 -5.37 -6.18 31.94
N GLY A 200 -6.44 -5.68 31.33
CA GLY A 200 -6.85 -4.28 31.46
C GLY A 200 -5.81 -3.27 30.98
N LEU A 201 -5.99 -2.02 31.40
CA LEU A 201 -5.12 -0.90 31.05
C LEU A 201 -3.69 -1.06 31.57
N GLU A 202 -3.48 -1.76 32.68
CA GLU A 202 -2.14 -2.05 33.20
C GLU A 202 -1.36 -2.95 32.21
N GLY A 203 -2.02 -3.94 31.62
CA GLY A 203 -1.46 -4.76 30.55
C GLY A 203 -1.05 -3.94 29.31
N ILE A 204 -1.87 -2.95 28.93
CA ILE A 204 -1.57 -2.05 27.81
C ILE A 204 -0.41 -1.10 28.12
N ARG A 205 -0.34 -0.56 29.34
CA ARG A 205 0.77 0.32 29.76
C ARG A 205 2.09 -0.43 29.92
N SER A 206 2.04 -1.70 30.30
CA SER A 206 3.22 -2.57 30.41
C SER A 206 3.64 -3.24 29.10
N PHE A 207 2.96 -2.96 27.99
CA PHE A 207 3.27 -3.55 26.68
C PHE A 207 4.70 -3.17 26.23
N LYS A 208 5.47 -4.18 25.81
CA LYS A 208 6.88 -4.07 25.40
C LYS A 208 7.05 -4.51 23.95
N VAL A 209 8.17 -4.09 23.35
CA VAL A 209 8.64 -4.64 22.08
C VAL A 209 8.83 -6.15 22.20
N GLN A 210 8.40 -6.89 21.17
CA GLN A 210 8.57 -8.33 21.08
C GLN A 210 9.20 -8.67 19.72
N VAL A 211 10.32 -9.38 19.73
CA VAL A 211 10.94 -9.82 18.47
C VAL A 211 10.00 -10.79 17.74
N GLY A 212 9.82 -10.58 16.42
CA GLY A 212 8.82 -11.30 15.61
C GLY A 212 7.47 -10.56 15.47
N TYR A 213 7.29 -9.45 16.19
CA TYR A 213 6.18 -8.52 15.99
C TYR A 213 6.76 -7.18 15.50
N PRO A 214 6.50 -6.78 14.25
CA PRO A 214 7.09 -5.56 13.74
C PRO A 214 6.56 -4.33 14.46
N ILE A 215 7.46 -3.38 14.71
CA ILE A 215 7.15 -2.06 15.21
C ILE A 215 6.66 -1.21 14.02
N ARG A 216 5.60 -0.43 14.19
CA ARG A 216 5.12 0.46 13.13
C ARG A 216 6.22 1.45 12.75
N MET A 217 6.55 1.49 11.47
CA MET A 217 7.66 2.30 10.98
C MET A 217 7.39 3.81 11.12
N ALA A 218 8.36 4.56 11.64
CA ALA A 218 8.32 6.02 11.72
C ALA A 218 8.22 6.65 10.33
N LEU A 219 7.48 7.73 10.21
CA LEU A 219 7.29 8.46 8.95
C LEU A 219 7.99 9.81 9.01
N ALA A 220 8.36 10.32 7.83
CA ALA A 220 9.02 11.61 7.70
C ALA A 220 8.12 12.66 7.06
N GLU A 221 8.19 13.87 7.60
CA GLU A 221 7.66 15.08 6.97
C GLU A 221 8.46 15.48 5.74
N ARG A 222 7.86 16.31 4.90
CA ARG A 222 8.45 16.76 3.62
C ARG A 222 8.81 18.23 3.71
N VAL A 223 9.93 18.59 3.10
CA VAL A 223 10.36 19.98 2.89
C VAL A 223 10.92 20.13 1.48
N THR A 224 11.02 21.37 1.01
CA THR A 224 11.47 21.70 -0.35
C THR A 224 12.90 22.22 -0.41
N ASN A 225 13.50 22.62 0.71
CA ASN A 225 14.87 23.14 0.79
C ASN A 225 15.55 22.85 2.13
N ALA A 226 16.85 23.12 2.19
CA ALA A 226 17.70 22.86 3.36
C ALA A 226 17.49 23.89 4.49
N GLU A 227 17.15 25.13 4.18
CA GLU A 227 16.85 26.18 5.15
C GLU A 227 15.69 25.79 6.06
N GLU A 228 14.65 25.16 5.49
CA GLU A 228 13.52 24.68 6.27
C GLU A 228 13.91 23.54 7.23
N ILE A 229 14.89 22.70 6.86
CA ILE A 229 15.43 21.67 7.75
C ILE A 229 16.07 22.32 8.97
N VAL A 230 17.02 23.24 8.77
CA VAL A 230 17.73 23.91 9.86
C VAL A 230 16.77 24.74 10.71
N ARG A 231 15.82 25.44 10.10
CA ARG A 231 14.80 26.21 10.83
C ARG A 231 13.95 25.33 11.76
N ARG A 232 13.63 24.11 11.36
CA ARG A 232 12.76 23.20 12.14
C ARG A 232 13.53 22.34 13.14
N LEU A 233 14.73 21.89 12.80
CA LEU A 233 15.49 20.92 13.59
C LEU A 233 16.69 21.54 14.32
N GLY A 234 17.17 22.71 13.88
CA GLY A 234 18.46 23.25 14.30
C GLY A 234 19.59 22.30 13.90
N ARG A 235 20.51 22.06 14.83
CA ARG A 235 21.56 21.05 14.69
C ARG A 235 20.95 19.65 14.64
N CYS A 236 21.12 18.97 13.51
CA CYS A 236 20.47 17.69 13.23
C CYS A 236 21.43 16.69 12.58
N ALA A 237 21.05 15.41 12.60
CA ALA A 237 21.71 14.39 11.81
C ALA A 237 21.14 14.41 10.39
N VAL A 238 21.99 14.28 9.39
CA VAL A 238 21.61 14.28 7.98
C VAL A 238 22.16 13.01 7.34
N GLU A 239 21.25 12.17 6.85
CA GLU A 239 21.54 10.87 6.27
C GLU A 239 21.23 10.84 4.77
N ALA A 240 21.98 10.02 4.03
CA ALA A 240 21.67 9.73 2.64
C ALA A 240 20.29 9.04 2.54
N LYS A 241 19.45 9.47 1.59
CA LYS A 241 18.17 8.85 1.32
C LYS A 241 18.27 7.86 0.17
N TYR A 242 18.50 6.60 0.52
CA TYR A 242 18.51 5.48 -0.41
C TYR A 242 17.13 5.23 -1.03
N ASP A 243 17.13 4.70 -2.26
CA ASP A 243 15.95 4.36 -3.06
C ASP A 243 15.83 2.85 -3.21
N GLY A 244 15.34 2.18 -2.16
CA GLY A 244 15.34 0.73 -2.06
C GLY A 244 14.13 0.18 -1.32
N PHE A 245 14.32 -0.97 -0.68
CA PHE A 245 13.34 -1.53 0.23
C PHE A 245 13.64 -1.08 1.66
N ARG A 246 12.74 -0.32 2.26
CA ARG A 246 12.76 -0.16 3.72
C ARG A 246 12.43 -1.48 4.39
N LEU A 247 13.40 -2.04 5.11
CA LEU A 247 13.32 -3.30 5.82
C LEU A 247 13.42 -3.07 7.33
N GLN A 248 12.52 -3.70 8.08
CA GLN A 248 12.68 -3.89 9.53
C GLN A 248 13.08 -5.34 9.77
N VAL A 249 14.29 -5.53 10.30
CA VAL A 249 14.89 -6.85 10.50
C VAL A 249 14.79 -7.22 11.96
N HIS A 250 14.14 -8.35 12.23
CA HIS A 250 14.03 -8.97 13.54
C HIS A 250 14.91 -10.21 13.56
N LYS A 251 15.73 -10.35 14.58
CA LYS A 251 16.53 -11.55 14.83
C LYS A 251 16.24 -12.06 16.24
N LYS A 252 15.91 -13.34 16.37
CA LYS A 252 15.82 -14.07 17.63
C LYS A 252 16.57 -15.39 17.49
N ASP A 253 17.72 -15.50 18.15
CA ASP A 253 18.64 -16.62 18.01
C ASP A 253 19.03 -16.87 16.54
N LYS A 254 18.48 -17.93 15.93
CA LYS A 254 18.69 -18.33 14.53
C LYS A 254 17.52 -17.97 13.62
N ASP A 255 16.44 -17.44 14.18
CA ASP A 255 15.29 -17.00 13.43
C ASP A 255 15.49 -15.54 13.03
N VAL A 256 15.35 -15.26 11.74
CA VAL A 256 15.40 -13.92 11.17
C VAL A 256 14.14 -13.70 10.38
N GLU A 257 13.43 -12.64 10.71
CA GLU A 257 12.25 -12.18 10.01
C GLU A 257 12.49 -10.77 9.48
N ILE A 258 12.11 -10.54 8.23
CA ILE A 258 12.31 -9.28 7.52
C ILE A 258 10.94 -8.77 7.08
N TYR A 259 10.60 -7.57 7.54
CA TYR A 259 9.33 -6.94 7.23
C TYR A 259 9.51 -5.72 6.33
N SER A 260 8.59 -5.55 5.40
CA SER A 260 8.59 -4.42 4.47
C SER A 260 8.12 -3.12 5.12
N ARG A 261 8.15 -2.03 4.35
CA ARG A 261 7.54 -0.75 4.74
C ARG A 261 6.09 -0.87 5.22
N ASN A 262 5.32 -1.77 4.61
CA ASN A 262 3.91 -2.02 4.95
C ASN A 262 3.76 -3.18 5.92
N LEU A 263 4.86 -3.60 6.56
CA LEU A 263 4.91 -4.69 7.54
C LEU A 263 4.55 -6.05 6.94
N GLU A 264 4.64 -6.20 5.63
CA GLU A 264 4.51 -7.50 4.95
C GLU A 264 5.75 -8.35 5.25
N ARG A 265 5.57 -9.63 5.54
CA ARG A 265 6.68 -10.58 5.67
C ARG A 265 7.37 -10.79 4.31
N MET A 266 8.65 -10.44 4.22
CA MET A 266 9.47 -10.55 3.00
C MET A 266 10.74 -11.41 3.19
N THR A 267 10.89 -12.07 4.33
CA THR A 267 12.06 -12.88 4.72
C THR A 267 12.59 -13.78 3.60
N ASP A 268 11.71 -14.52 2.93
CA ASP A 268 12.12 -15.50 1.92
C ASP A 268 12.56 -14.86 0.59
N MET A 269 12.29 -13.56 0.39
CA MET A 269 12.70 -12.81 -0.80
C MET A 269 14.13 -12.28 -0.69
N PHE A 270 14.69 -12.22 0.51
CA PHE A 270 16.00 -11.61 0.80
C PHE A 270 16.95 -12.59 1.53
N PRO A 271 17.28 -13.74 0.92
CA PRO A 271 18.11 -14.77 1.55
C PRO A 271 19.56 -14.30 1.81
N ASP A 272 20.07 -13.39 0.98
CA ASP A 272 21.36 -12.70 1.12
C ASP A 272 21.39 -11.85 2.39
N VAL A 273 20.40 -10.97 2.60
CA VAL A 273 20.26 -10.15 3.81
C VAL A 273 20.10 -11.04 5.04
N LYS A 274 19.22 -12.05 4.97
CA LYS A 274 19.02 -13.02 6.06
C LYS A 274 20.33 -13.73 6.45
N SER A 275 21.09 -14.19 5.45
CA SER A 275 22.35 -14.88 5.67
C SER A 275 23.39 -13.95 6.30
N ALA A 276 23.51 -12.71 5.82
CA ALA A 276 24.41 -11.71 6.39
C ALA A 276 24.09 -11.41 7.87
N ILE A 277 22.80 -11.28 8.21
CA ILE A 277 22.36 -11.08 9.60
C ILE A 277 22.80 -12.25 10.48
N LEU A 278 22.55 -13.49 10.04
CA LEU A 278 22.92 -14.69 10.80
C LEU A 278 24.43 -14.87 10.97
N GLN A 279 25.21 -14.50 9.94
CA GLN A 279 26.65 -14.69 9.94
C GLN A 279 27.38 -13.62 10.75
N HIS A 280 26.94 -12.37 10.68
CA HIS A 280 27.72 -11.25 11.20
C HIS A 280 27.15 -10.58 12.45
N ILE A 281 25.86 -10.72 12.75
CA ILE A 281 25.27 -10.18 13.99
C ILE A 281 25.34 -11.21 15.11
N LYS A 282 26.21 -10.93 16.10
CA LYS A 282 26.48 -11.84 17.23
C LYS A 282 25.38 -11.85 18.30
N PHE A 283 24.55 -10.82 18.35
CA PHE A 283 23.47 -10.69 19.33
C PHE A 283 22.34 -11.67 19.03
N ARG A 284 21.77 -12.29 20.07
CA ARG A 284 20.65 -13.22 20.02
C ARG A 284 19.37 -12.49 19.63
N GLU A 285 19.07 -11.36 20.27
CA GLU A 285 17.84 -10.61 20.02
C GLU A 285 18.11 -9.18 19.51
N LEU A 286 17.52 -8.82 18.38
CA LEU A 286 17.73 -7.53 17.71
C LEU A 286 16.51 -7.12 16.88
N VAL A 287 16.21 -5.82 16.87
CA VAL A 287 15.37 -5.17 15.86
C VAL A 287 16.09 -3.95 15.31
N LEU A 288 16.38 -3.94 14.01
CA LEU A 288 16.95 -2.79 13.30
C LEU A 288 16.12 -2.41 12.08
N GLU A 289 16.30 -1.18 11.61
CA GLU A 289 15.75 -0.70 10.34
C GLU A 289 16.85 -0.27 9.40
N GLY A 290 16.65 -0.53 8.10
CA GLY A 290 17.54 -0.09 7.05
C GLY A 290 16.87 -0.03 5.68
N GLU A 291 17.58 0.53 4.72
CA GLU A 291 17.19 0.48 3.31
C GLU A 291 18.06 -0.54 2.57
N ALA A 292 17.45 -1.54 1.95
CA ALA A 292 18.13 -2.50 1.10
C ALA A 292 18.09 -2.04 -0.37
N ILE A 293 19.25 -1.86 -0.97
CA ILE A 293 19.40 -1.41 -2.37
C ILE A 293 20.33 -2.37 -3.12
N THR A 294 20.02 -2.61 -4.38
CA THR A 294 20.89 -3.41 -5.25
C THR A 294 22.11 -2.59 -5.64
N TYR A 295 23.28 -3.21 -5.63
CA TYR A 295 24.54 -2.59 -6.01
C TYR A 295 25.34 -3.48 -6.94
N ASN A 296 26.21 -2.87 -7.73
CA ASN A 296 27.21 -3.57 -8.53
C ASN A 296 28.43 -3.85 -7.64
N GLU A 297 28.82 -5.11 -7.50
CA GLU A 297 29.94 -5.48 -6.61
C GLU A 297 31.31 -5.04 -7.14
N GLU A 298 31.45 -4.92 -8.47
CA GLU A 298 32.69 -4.51 -9.13
C GLU A 298 32.92 -3.00 -9.05
N THR A 299 31.86 -2.20 -9.30
CA THR A 299 31.96 -0.74 -9.32
C THR A 299 31.57 -0.09 -7.98
N GLY A 300 30.81 -0.79 -7.14
CA GLY A 300 30.24 -0.27 -5.90
C GLY A 300 29.02 0.66 -6.11
N GLU A 301 28.62 0.89 -7.36
CA GLU A 301 27.52 1.79 -7.72
C GLU A 301 26.15 1.17 -7.42
N PHE A 302 25.17 2.01 -7.12
CA PHE A 302 23.81 1.57 -6.86
C PHE A 302 22.99 1.46 -8.14
N TYR A 303 22.21 0.39 -8.24
CA TYR A 303 21.23 0.27 -9.31
C TYR A 303 19.99 1.12 -9.01
N PRO A 304 19.30 1.64 -10.06
CA PRO A 304 18.02 2.30 -9.90
C PRO A 304 16.96 1.39 -9.26
N PHE A 305 15.95 1.99 -8.61
CA PHE A 305 14.88 1.24 -7.97
C PHE A 305 14.12 0.28 -8.91
N GLN A 306 14.07 0.58 -10.21
CA GLN A 306 13.45 -0.31 -11.22
C GLN A 306 14.15 -1.66 -11.35
N ILE A 307 15.44 -1.74 -11.04
CA ILE A 307 16.19 -3.01 -10.96
C ILE A 307 16.01 -3.60 -9.56
N THR A 308 16.17 -2.79 -8.51
CA THR A 308 16.01 -3.24 -7.11
C THR A 308 14.64 -3.89 -6.87
N ILE A 309 13.55 -3.32 -7.37
CA ILE A 309 12.19 -3.83 -7.19
C ILE A 309 12.02 -5.25 -7.74
N GLN A 310 12.83 -5.63 -8.73
CA GLN A 310 12.82 -6.98 -9.29
C GLN A 310 13.22 -8.04 -8.25
N ARG A 311 13.85 -7.68 -7.13
CA ARG A 311 14.11 -8.61 -6.02
C ARG A 311 12.83 -9.07 -5.30
N LYS A 312 11.71 -8.35 -5.42
CA LYS A 312 10.41 -8.77 -4.89
C LYS A 312 9.80 -9.89 -5.76
N ARG A 313 10.17 -11.15 -5.51
CA ARG A 313 9.70 -12.33 -6.25
C ARG A 313 9.58 -13.59 -5.40
N LYS A 314 8.81 -14.57 -5.87
CA LYS A 314 8.60 -15.88 -5.20
C LYS A 314 9.40 -17.04 -5.83
N TYR A 315 9.86 -16.91 -7.08
CA TYR A 315 10.61 -17.94 -7.82
C TYR A 315 11.96 -17.41 -8.27
N GLY A 316 12.97 -18.28 -8.37
CA GLY A 316 14.32 -17.91 -8.81
C GLY A 316 15.03 -16.94 -7.85
N VAL A 317 14.65 -16.94 -6.56
CA VAL A 317 15.10 -15.92 -5.60
C VAL A 317 16.62 -15.95 -5.40
N TYR A 318 17.21 -17.14 -5.34
CA TYR A 318 18.64 -17.34 -5.08
C TYR A 318 19.50 -16.97 -6.29
N GLU A 319 19.06 -17.30 -7.49
CA GLU A 319 19.74 -16.93 -8.74
C GLU A 319 19.77 -15.40 -8.88
N TYR A 320 18.63 -14.75 -8.67
CA TYR A 320 18.55 -13.29 -8.69
C TYR A 320 19.31 -12.63 -7.54
N ALA A 321 19.49 -13.30 -6.40
CA ALA A 321 20.28 -12.77 -5.29
C ALA A 321 21.78 -12.74 -5.61
N LYS A 322 22.24 -13.67 -6.44
CA LYS A 322 23.63 -13.70 -6.92
C LYS A 322 23.87 -12.67 -8.01
N GLU A 323 22.92 -12.50 -8.92
CA GLU A 323 23.03 -11.53 -10.02
C GLU A 323 22.87 -10.09 -9.53
N PHE A 324 21.94 -9.87 -8.60
CA PHE A 324 21.58 -8.54 -8.07
C PHE A 324 21.61 -8.54 -6.54
N PRO A 325 22.80 -8.61 -5.92
CA PRO A 325 22.93 -8.65 -4.46
C PRO A 325 22.43 -7.35 -3.82
N LEU A 326 21.86 -7.49 -2.62
CA LEU A 326 21.41 -6.34 -1.82
C LEU A 326 22.46 -5.95 -0.78
N LYS A 327 22.66 -4.64 -0.64
CA LYS A 327 23.34 -4.03 0.51
C LYS A 327 22.29 -3.33 1.38
N LEU A 328 22.31 -3.62 2.69
CA LEU A 328 21.42 -3.05 3.68
C LEU A 328 22.10 -1.88 4.39
N PHE A 329 21.61 -0.67 4.15
CA PHE A 329 22.03 0.54 4.86
C PHE A 329 21.15 0.74 6.09
N ALA A 330 21.59 0.20 7.23
CA ALA A 330 20.91 0.30 8.51
C ALA A 330 20.99 1.72 9.05
N PHE A 331 19.85 2.29 9.45
CA PHE A 331 19.74 3.68 9.88
C PHE A 331 19.09 3.87 11.26
N ASP A 332 18.55 2.80 11.87
CA ASP A 332 18.03 2.87 13.25
C ASP A 332 18.10 1.50 13.97
N LEU A 333 18.23 1.55 15.30
CA LEU A 333 18.19 0.41 16.22
C LEU A 333 17.00 0.58 17.15
N LEU A 334 16.09 -0.39 17.18
CA LEU A 334 14.84 -0.30 17.93
C LEU A 334 14.82 -1.18 19.18
N TYR A 335 15.55 -2.29 19.16
CA TYR A 335 15.62 -3.22 20.28
C TYR A 335 16.90 -4.05 20.24
N LEU A 336 17.47 -4.36 21.40
CA LEU A 336 18.67 -5.18 21.53
C LEU A 336 18.68 -5.90 22.88
N GLU A 337 18.76 -7.24 22.91
CA GLU A 337 18.99 -8.05 24.13
C GLU A 337 18.12 -7.68 25.34
N GLY A 338 16.81 -7.54 25.17
CA GLY A 338 15.89 -7.18 26.27
C GLY A 338 15.70 -5.68 26.49
N GLU A 339 16.51 -4.84 25.86
CA GLU A 339 16.46 -3.39 25.98
C GLU A 339 15.66 -2.75 24.83
N ASP A 340 14.67 -1.95 25.19
CA ASP A 340 13.88 -1.13 24.28
C ASP A 340 14.62 0.18 23.96
N PHE A 341 15.02 0.34 22.69
CA PHE A 341 15.69 1.56 22.23
C PHE A 341 14.71 2.61 21.71
N THR A 342 13.42 2.30 21.49
CA THR A 342 12.46 3.22 20.86
C THR A 342 12.25 4.50 21.65
N SER A 343 12.36 4.45 22.98
CA SER A 343 12.22 5.62 23.86
C SER A 343 13.50 6.47 23.96
N LYS A 344 14.65 5.97 23.50
CA LYS A 344 15.95 6.65 23.61
C LYS A 344 16.15 7.69 22.51
N PRO A 345 16.95 8.74 22.75
CA PRO A 345 17.39 9.70 21.74
C PRO A 345 17.96 9.05 20.48
N PHE A 346 17.69 9.62 19.30
CA PHE A 346 18.19 9.11 18.02
C PHE A 346 19.72 8.92 18.02
N ILE A 347 20.46 9.87 18.60
CA ILE A 347 21.92 9.78 18.64
C ILE A 347 22.42 8.56 19.41
N ASP A 348 21.72 8.15 20.47
CA ASP A 348 22.08 6.96 21.26
C ASP A 348 21.76 5.68 20.50
N ARG A 349 20.60 5.62 19.85
CA ARG A 349 20.22 4.49 18.98
C ARG A 349 21.22 4.32 17.84
N ARG A 350 21.59 5.43 17.19
CA ARG A 350 22.54 5.45 16.08
C ARG A 350 23.95 5.02 16.51
N ARG A 351 24.46 5.57 17.61
CA ARG A 351 25.76 5.17 18.16
C ARG A 351 25.79 3.67 18.49
N LYS A 352 24.73 3.16 19.13
CA LYS A 352 24.67 1.73 19.45
C LYS A 352 24.55 0.87 18.19
N LEU A 353 23.81 1.32 17.17
CA LEU A 353 23.75 0.65 15.87
C LEU A 353 25.15 0.51 15.25
N GLU A 354 25.92 1.58 15.19
CA GLU A 354 27.28 1.55 14.64
C GLU A 354 28.23 0.64 15.42
N GLU A 355 28.07 0.56 16.75
CA GLU A 355 28.86 -0.33 17.62
C GLU A 355 28.60 -1.81 17.33
N ILE A 356 27.33 -2.18 17.11
CA ILE A 356 26.94 -3.59 16.94
C ILE A 356 27.11 -4.10 15.51
N LEU A 357 27.19 -3.19 14.53
CA LEU A 357 27.33 -3.58 13.14
C LEU A 357 28.78 -4.00 12.82
N PRO A 358 28.96 -5.12 12.11
CA PRO A 358 30.28 -5.59 11.70
C PRO A 358 30.93 -4.62 10.71
N LYS A 359 32.26 -4.48 10.81
CA LYS A 359 33.06 -3.80 9.78
C LYS A 359 33.13 -4.70 8.54
N ASN A 360 32.90 -4.14 7.35
CA ASN A 360 32.95 -4.83 6.05
C ASN A 360 31.92 -5.97 5.89
N SER A 361 30.64 -5.64 5.93
CA SER A 361 29.56 -6.61 5.63
C SER A 361 28.56 -6.04 4.62
N LEU A 362 27.64 -6.88 4.16
CA LEU A 362 26.47 -6.45 3.39
C LEU A 362 25.54 -5.51 4.17
N ILE A 363 25.72 -5.40 5.48
CA ILE A 363 24.97 -4.54 6.38
C ILE A 363 25.91 -3.44 6.86
N LEU A 364 25.62 -2.21 6.46
CA LEU A 364 26.41 -1.05 6.80
C LEU A 364 25.53 0.00 7.48
N PRO A 365 26.08 0.83 8.38
CA PRO A 365 25.39 2.03 8.79
C PRO A 365 25.14 2.95 7.56
N SER A 366 23.97 3.58 7.49
CA SER A 366 23.70 4.65 6.52
C SER A 366 24.73 5.77 6.64
N GLU A 367 25.09 6.40 5.52
CA GLU A 367 25.97 7.57 5.51
C GLU A 367 25.29 8.73 6.25
N MET A 368 25.99 9.34 7.20
CA MET A 368 25.45 10.37 8.09
C MET A 368 26.53 11.36 8.53
N PHE A 369 26.13 12.62 8.72
CA PHE A 369 26.87 13.61 9.50
C PHE A 369 25.93 14.48 10.33
N ILE A 370 26.47 15.27 11.26
CA ILE A 370 25.69 16.17 12.13
C ILE A 370 26.07 17.60 11.83
N THR A 371 25.08 18.44 11.51
CA THR A 371 25.31 19.84 11.16
C THR A 371 24.10 20.72 11.50
N ASP A 372 24.32 22.03 11.59
CA ASP A 372 23.32 23.10 11.52
C ASP A 372 23.55 24.02 10.31
N SER A 373 24.51 23.69 9.43
CA SER A 373 24.88 24.49 8.26
C SER A 373 24.06 24.13 7.04
N VAL A 374 23.23 25.06 6.57
CA VAL A 374 22.45 24.93 5.33
C VAL A 374 23.35 24.52 4.15
N LYS A 375 24.51 25.15 4.00
CA LYS A 375 25.46 24.87 2.90
C LYS A 375 26.01 23.45 2.90
N GLU A 376 26.20 22.86 4.08
CA GLU A 376 26.67 21.47 4.17
C GLU A 376 25.55 20.49 3.81
N ILE A 377 24.32 20.79 4.23
CA ILE A 377 23.12 20.01 3.89
C ILE A 377 22.88 20.04 2.38
N GLU A 378 22.97 21.21 1.75
CA GLU A 378 22.81 21.37 0.30
C GLU A 378 23.86 20.59 -0.48
N ARG A 379 25.13 20.73 -0.11
CA ARG A 379 26.23 19.99 -0.74
C ARG A 379 26.04 18.48 -0.63
N PHE A 380 25.63 18.00 0.54
CA PHE A 380 25.38 16.58 0.76
C PHE A 380 24.15 16.09 -0.03
N PHE A 381 23.11 16.93 -0.15
CA PHE A 381 21.97 16.63 -0.99
C PHE A 381 22.35 16.54 -2.48
N GLU A 382 23.15 17.47 -2.98
CA GLU A 382 23.64 17.47 -4.36
C GLU A 382 24.52 16.25 -4.64
N ASP A 383 25.46 15.93 -3.75
CA ASP A 383 26.29 14.72 -3.84
C ASP A 383 25.46 13.43 -3.83
N ALA A 384 24.48 13.31 -2.91
CA ALA A 384 23.58 12.16 -2.87
C ALA A 384 22.80 12.00 -4.19
N VAL A 385 22.31 13.10 -4.76
CA VAL A 385 21.59 13.09 -6.05
C VAL A 385 22.53 12.74 -7.20
N ALA A 386 23.77 13.24 -7.21
CA ALA A 386 24.77 12.92 -8.22
C ALA A 386 25.13 11.42 -8.22
N ARG A 387 25.14 10.80 -7.04
CA ARG A 387 25.29 9.34 -6.85
C ARG A 387 24.03 8.53 -7.14
N GLY A 388 22.97 9.14 -7.66
CA GLY A 388 21.73 8.47 -8.04
C GLY A 388 20.78 8.14 -6.88
N LEU A 389 20.99 8.71 -5.69
CA LEU A 389 20.10 8.54 -4.55
C LEU A 389 18.88 9.49 -4.62
N GLU A 390 17.84 9.21 -3.83
CA GLU A 390 16.59 9.99 -3.89
C GLU A 390 16.73 11.41 -3.30
N GLY A 391 17.70 11.59 -2.40
CA GLY A 391 17.96 12.83 -1.67
C GLY A 391 18.53 12.57 -0.28
N ILE A 392 18.01 13.27 0.73
CA ILE A 392 18.49 13.17 2.12
C ILE A 392 17.34 13.04 3.13
N MET A 393 17.68 12.51 4.31
CA MET A 393 16.83 12.40 5.49
C MET A 393 17.48 13.16 6.65
N ALA A 394 16.83 14.20 7.16
CA ALA A 394 17.28 14.90 8.36
C ALA A 394 16.52 14.40 9.59
N LYS A 395 17.22 14.19 10.70
CA LYS A 395 16.69 13.62 11.95
C LYS A 395 17.08 14.47 13.16
N ARG A 396 16.11 14.73 14.02
CA ARG A 396 16.31 15.36 15.33
C ARG A 396 17.13 14.42 16.24
N LEU A 397 18.18 14.96 16.86
CA LEU A 397 19.18 14.16 17.60
C LEU A 397 18.64 13.57 18.91
N ASP A 398 17.84 14.37 19.64
CA ASP A 398 17.29 14.07 20.95
C ASP A 398 15.92 13.38 20.90
N ALA A 399 15.38 13.16 19.70
CA ALA A 399 14.04 12.61 19.52
C ALA A 399 13.99 11.09 19.78
N PRO A 400 12.94 10.59 20.46
CA PRO A 400 12.63 9.16 20.50
C PRO A 400 12.19 8.67 19.11
N TYR A 401 12.15 7.35 18.94
CA TYR A 401 11.56 6.74 17.76
C TYR A 401 10.03 6.82 17.85
N THR A 402 9.40 7.65 17.01
CA THR A 402 7.95 7.80 16.99
C THR A 402 7.30 6.85 15.99
N ALA A 403 7.06 5.62 16.45
CA ALA A 403 6.46 4.56 15.68
C ALA A 403 5.08 4.95 15.11
N GLY A 404 4.80 4.57 13.86
CA GLY A 404 3.54 4.80 13.16
C GLY A 404 3.16 6.26 12.88
N SER A 405 3.96 7.22 13.36
CA SER A 405 3.62 8.64 13.35
C SER A 405 4.41 9.41 12.31
N ARG A 406 3.79 10.46 11.77
CA ARG A 406 4.47 11.48 10.95
C ARG A 406 4.55 12.77 11.74
N ASN A 407 5.76 13.24 11.97
CA ASN A 407 6.06 14.49 12.67
C ASN A 407 7.42 15.03 12.17
N PHE A 408 7.85 16.15 12.74
CA PHE A 408 9.12 16.78 12.40
C PHE A 408 10.34 16.17 13.11
N ASN A 409 10.26 14.95 13.65
CA ASN A 409 11.48 14.28 14.12
C ASN A 409 12.31 13.84 12.93
N TRP A 410 11.67 13.40 11.84
CA TRP A 410 12.32 13.03 10.58
C TRP A 410 11.77 13.89 9.46
N ILE A 411 12.65 14.49 8.66
CA ILE A 411 12.33 15.31 7.50
C ILE A 411 13.03 14.72 6.28
N LYS A 412 12.35 14.70 5.13
CA LYS A 412 12.95 14.29 3.85
C LYS A 412 12.95 15.42 2.84
N LEU A 413 14.09 15.57 2.17
CA LEU A 413 14.29 16.46 1.03
C LEU A 413 14.67 15.59 -0.17
N LYS A 414 13.91 15.70 -1.27
CA LYS A 414 14.05 14.86 -2.46
C LYS A 414 14.28 15.69 -3.71
N ARG A 415 14.95 15.09 -4.70
CA ARG A 415 15.12 15.68 -6.03
C ARG A 415 13.79 16.08 -6.68
N SER A 416 12.77 15.21 -6.64
CA SER A 416 11.47 15.48 -7.26
C SER A 416 10.71 16.65 -6.62
N TYR A 417 11.09 17.09 -5.41
CA TYR A 417 10.51 18.30 -4.82
C TYR A 417 11.16 19.58 -5.34
N LYS A 418 12.32 19.48 -5.99
CA LYS A 418 12.87 20.52 -6.87
C LYS A 418 12.34 20.42 -8.31
N GLY A 419 11.64 19.34 -8.68
CA GLY A 419 11.18 19.11 -10.06
C GLY A 419 10.14 18.00 -10.22
N SER A 420 8.87 18.30 -9.94
CA SER A 420 7.75 17.70 -10.69
C SER A 420 8.00 17.94 -12.19
N LEU A 421 7.39 17.16 -13.09
CA LEU A 421 7.19 17.65 -14.46
C LEU A 421 6.61 19.06 -14.32
N ALA A 422 7.37 20.07 -14.74
CA ALA A 422 6.92 21.45 -14.61
C ALA A 422 5.64 21.66 -15.43
N ASP A 423 5.50 20.84 -16.48
CA ASP A 423 4.45 20.92 -17.48
C ASP A 423 3.33 19.89 -17.24
N THR A 424 2.10 20.36 -17.37
CA THR A 424 0.90 19.51 -17.44
C THR A 424 0.68 18.98 -18.86
N ILE A 425 -0.01 17.84 -18.98
CA ILE A 425 -0.26 17.14 -20.24
C ILE A 425 -1.77 17.11 -20.51
N ASP A 426 -2.20 17.70 -21.61
CA ASP A 426 -3.56 17.63 -22.11
C ASP A 426 -3.79 16.31 -22.86
N VAL A 427 -4.78 15.54 -22.42
CA VAL A 427 -5.09 14.21 -22.95
C VAL A 427 -6.57 14.10 -23.32
N VAL A 428 -6.88 13.30 -24.34
CA VAL A 428 -8.24 13.02 -24.81
C VAL A 428 -8.84 11.84 -24.05
N ILE A 429 -10.09 11.93 -23.64
CA ILE A 429 -10.85 10.80 -23.09
C ILE A 429 -11.35 9.92 -24.24
N VAL A 430 -11.00 8.63 -24.20
CA VAL A 430 -11.38 7.65 -25.24
C VAL A 430 -12.24 6.50 -24.72
N GLY A 431 -12.40 6.40 -23.41
CA GLY A 431 -13.27 5.42 -22.76
C GLY A 431 -13.27 5.59 -21.25
N TYR A 432 -14.10 4.83 -20.56
CA TYR A 432 -14.08 4.77 -19.10
C TYR A 432 -14.30 3.35 -18.57
N PHE A 433 -13.93 3.16 -17.31
CA PHE A 433 -14.12 1.92 -16.55
C PHE A 433 -15.20 2.12 -15.49
N TYR A 434 -16.03 1.11 -15.25
CA TYR A 434 -17.04 1.17 -14.21
C TYR A 434 -16.40 1.35 -12.83
N GLY A 435 -17.12 2.07 -11.96
CA GLY A 435 -16.71 2.27 -10.58
C GLY A 435 -16.66 0.96 -9.80
N LYS A 436 -15.64 0.81 -8.95
CA LYS A 436 -15.56 -0.25 -7.94
C LYS A 436 -15.58 0.40 -6.56
N GLY A 437 -16.14 -0.28 -5.56
CA GLY A 437 -16.15 0.22 -4.18
C GLY A 437 -17.00 1.46 -4.02
N SER A 438 -16.46 2.49 -3.35
CA SER A 438 -17.16 3.76 -3.13
C SER A 438 -17.59 4.45 -4.41
N ARG A 439 -16.96 4.15 -5.56
CA ARG A 439 -17.33 4.68 -6.87
C ARG A 439 -18.35 3.83 -7.63
N ALA A 440 -18.72 2.65 -7.14
CA ALA A 440 -19.73 1.82 -7.81
C ALA A 440 -21.05 2.59 -7.98
N LYS A 441 -21.46 3.36 -6.95
CA LYS A 441 -22.64 4.25 -7.00
C LYS A 441 -22.57 5.31 -8.10
N LEU A 442 -21.36 5.72 -8.51
CA LEU A 442 -21.17 6.73 -9.55
C LEU A 442 -21.28 6.13 -10.94
N GLY A 443 -21.16 4.80 -11.08
CA GLY A 443 -21.14 4.13 -12.39
C GLY A 443 -19.90 4.44 -13.24
N ILE A 444 -18.92 5.18 -12.72
CA ILE A 444 -17.65 5.51 -13.38
C ILE A 444 -16.53 5.52 -12.33
N GLY A 445 -15.38 4.94 -12.65
CA GLY A 445 -14.27 4.76 -11.72
C GLY A 445 -12.95 5.38 -12.17
N ALA A 446 -12.72 5.40 -13.48
CA ALA A 446 -11.52 5.94 -14.09
C ALA A 446 -11.72 6.14 -15.60
N LEU A 447 -10.98 7.08 -16.16
CA LEU A 447 -10.95 7.42 -17.58
C LEU A 447 -9.77 6.73 -18.27
N LEU A 448 -9.98 6.17 -19.45
CA LEU A 448 -8.92 5.81 -20.38
C LEU A 448 -8.61 7.04 -21.24
N THR A 449 -7.35 7.45 -21.23
CA THR A 449 -6.91 8.68 -21.90
C THR A 449 -5.80 8.43 -22.91
N ALA A 450 -5.77 9.27 -23.94
CA ALA A 450 -4.90 9.12 -25.10
C ALA A 450 -4.31 10.47 -25.54
N LEU A 451 -3.18 10.39 -26.24
CA LEU A 451 -2.53 11.48 -26.94
C LEU A 451 -2.89 11.43 -28.41
N TYR A 452 -2.82 12.57 -29.09
CA TYR A 452 -3.03 12.60 -30.53
C TYR A 452 -1.72 12.25 -31.27
N ASP A 453 -1.83 11.44 -32.32
CA ASP A 453 -0.74 11.15 -33.25
C ASP A 453 -1.11 11.70 -34.63
N PRO A 454 -0.61 12.91 -34.98
CA PRO A 454 -0.91 13.53 -36.28
C PRO A 454 -0.45 12.70 -37.48
N ALA A 455 0.58 11.86 -37.33
CA ALA A 455 1.12 11.08 -38.43
C ALA A 455 0.18 9.96 -38.88
N THR A 456 -0.62 9.42 -37.95
CA THR A 456 -1.58 8.34 -38.21
C THR A 456 -3.03 8.77 -38.10
N ASP A 457 -3.28 10.03 -37.71
CA ASP A 457 -4.59 10.55 -37.32
C ASP A 457 -5.32 9.68 -36.29
N THR A 458 -4.56 9.16 -35.31
CA THR A 458 -5.10 8.31 -34.25
C THR A 458 -4.82 8.85 -32.85
N PHE A 459 -5.62 8.41 -31.89
CA PHE A 459 -5.46 8.65 -30.46
C PHE A 459 -4.81 7.42 -29.82
N LYS A 460 -3.57 7.57 -29.34
CA LYS A 460 -2.79 6.51 -28.72
C LYS A 460 -2.89 6.60 -27.20
N THR A 461 -3.36 5.53 -26.55
CA THR A 461 -3.52 5.53 -25.08
C THR A 461 -2.22 5.77 -24.34
N VAL A 462 -2.27 6.57 -23.27
CA VAL A 462 -1.11 6.93 -22.43
C VAL A 462 -1.38 6.74 -20.94
N SER A 463 -2.63 6.84 -20.48
CA SER A 463 -2.87 6.70 -19.03
C SER A 463 -4.30 6.30 -18.67
N LYS A 464 -4.45 5.74 -17.47
CA LYS A 464 -5.72 5.58 -16.77
C LYS A 464 -5.81 6.61 -15.65
N VAL A 465 -6.74 7.57 -15.77
CA VAL A 465 -6.90 8.66 -14.81
C VAL A 465 -8.04 8.34 -13.86
N GLY A 466 -7.73 8.17 -12.57
CA GLY A 466 -8.70 7.84 -11.52
C GLY A 466 -8.75 8.85 -10.38
N SER A 467 -8.11 10.02 -10.50
CA SER A 467 -8.09 11.04 -9.44
C SER A 467 -7.98 12.44 -10.03
N GLY A 468 -8.33 13.45 -9.23
CA GLY A 468 -8.32 14.87 -9.65
C GLY A 468 -9.71 15.50 -9.74
N PHE A 469 -10.76 14.70 -9.82
CA PHE A 469 -12.15 15.17 -9.83
C PHE A 469 -12.86 14.94 -8.49
N THR A 470 -13.74 15.87 -8.13
CA THR A 470 -14.76 15.77 -7.07
C THR A 470 -15.83 14.74 -7.42
N GLU A 471 -16.68 14.37 -6.45
CA GLU A 471 -17.76 13.40 -6.69
C GLU A 471 -18.79 13.96 -7.69
N GLU A 472 -19.13 15.23 -7.56
CA GLU A 472 -20.04 15.96 -8.46
C GLU A 472 -19.50 16.01 -9.89
N GLU A 473 -18.20 16.24 -10.05
CA GLU A 473 -17.53 16.22 -11.36
C GLU A 473 -17.53 14.83 -12.00
N TRP A 474 -17.36 13.75 -11.21
CA TRP A 474 -17.48 12.38 -11.73
C TRP A 474 -18.87 12.07 -12.25
N ILE A 475 -19.92 12.50 -11.54
CA ILE A 475 -21.32 12.33 -11.97
C ILE A 475 -21.54 13.05 -13.30
N LYS A 476 -21.15 14.33 -13.38
CA LYS A 476 -21.27 15.13 -14.60
C LYS A 476 -20.46 14.55 -15.76
N LEU A 477 -19.23 14.10 -15.51
CA LEU A 477 -18.40 13.44 -16.52
C LEU A 477 -19.09 12.20 -17.08
N LYS A 478 -19.68 11.37 -16.22
CA LYS A 478 -20.38 10.17 -16.68
C LYS A 478 -21.56 10.53 -17.57
N GLU A 479 -22.38 11.50 -17.18
CA GLU A 479 -23.51 11.97 -18.01
C GLU A 479 -23.03 12.41 -19.39
N MET A 480 -22.01 13.29 -19.43
CA MET A 480 -21.43 13.78 -20.68
C MET A 480 -20.83 12.67 -21.55
N LEU A 481 -20.17 11.68 -20.94
CA LEU A 481 -19.53 10.58 -21.65
C LEU A 481 -20.55 9.55 -22.14
N ASP A 482 -21.66 9.35 -21.43
CA ASP A 482 -22.75 8.48 -21.86
C ASP A 482 -23.48 9.00 -23.09
N GLU A 483 -23.57 10.33 -23.26
CA GLU A 483 -24.13 10.96 -24.46
C GLU A 483 -23.35 10.64 -25.75
N ILE A 484 -22.04 10.39 -25.62
CA ILE A 484 -21.13 10.09 -26.75
C ILE A 484 -20.61 8.64 -26.71
N LYS A 485 -21.35 7.76 -26.02
CA LYS A 485 -21.00 6.35 -25.87
C LYS A 485 -21.04 5.60 -27.20
N LEU A 486 -20.07 4.72 -27.39
CA LEU A 486 -19.95 3.84 -28.54
C LEU A 486 -20.13 2.36 -28.14
N PRO A 487 -20.71 1.52 -29.02
CA PRO A 487 -20.85 0.09 -28.78
C PRO A 487 -19.52 -0.68 -28.91
N HIS A 488 -18.53 -0.09 -29.57
CA HIS A 488 -17.19 -0.66 -29.77
C HIS A 488 -16.14 0.46 -29.77
N ARG A 489 -14.85 0.07 -29.68
CA ARG A 489 -13.73 1.00 -29.77
C ARG A 489 -13.82 1.84 -31.04
N HIS A 490 -13.60 3.15 -30.92
CA HIS A 490 -13.58 4.07 -32.05
C HIS A 490 -12.41 3.74 -33.02
N ALA A 491 -12.62 3.88 -34.33
CA ALA A 491 -11.62 3.50 -35.35
C ALA A 491 -10.30 4.27 -35.23
N ARG A 492 -10.36 5.55 -34.82
CA ARG A 492 -9.20 6.40 -34.54
C ARG A 492 -8.54 6.12 -33.18
N VAL A 493 -8.99 5.16 -32.38
CA VAL A 493 -8.40 4.88 -31.05
C VAL A 493 -7.57 3.61 -31.09
N ASP A 494 -6.30 3.75 -30.74
CA ASP A 494 -5.36 2.65 -30.60
C ASP A 494 -5.11 2.35 -29.12
N SER A 495 -5.57 1.18 -28.68
CA SER A 495 -5.49 0.75 -27.28
C SER A 495 -5.30 -0.76 -27.19
N LEU A 496 -4.43 -1.19 -26.28
CA LEU A 496 -4.36 -2.59 -25.83
C LEU A 496 -5.27 -2.86 -24.63
N LEU A 497 -5.71 -1.81 -23.94
CA LEU A 497 -6.67 -1.90 -22.86
C LEU A 497 -8.09 -1.88 -23.43
N GLU A 498 -8.94 -2.76 -22.90
CA GLU A 498 -10.37 -2.77 -23.20
C GLU A 498 -11.12 -1.95 -22.15
N ALA A 499 -11.74 -0.84 -22.55
CA ALA A 499 -12.58 -0.05 -21.67
C ALA A 499 -13.91 -0.78 -21.41
N ASP A 500 -14.53 -0.56 -20.24
CA ASP A 500 -15.88 -1.09 -20.00
C ASP A 500 -16.92 -0.36 -20.87
N VAL A 501 -16.66 0.91 -21.16
CA VAL A 501 -17.45 1.76 -22.05
C VAL A 501 -16.51 2.57 -22.95
N TRP A 502 -16.70 2.42 -24.26
CA TRP A 502 -16.03 3.22 -25.27
C TRP A 502 -16.80 4.52 -25.53
N VAL A 503 -16.10 5.60 -25.84
CA VAL A 503 -16.70 6.90 -26.17
C VAL A 503 -16.05 7.50 -27.40
N GLU A 504 -16.73 8.45 -28.03
CA GLU A 504 -16.14 9.29 -29.08
C GLU A 504 -14.98 10.13 -28.52
N PRO A 505 -13.80 10.16 -29.17
CA PRO A 505 -12.69 11.03 -28.76
C PRO A 505 -13.08 12.51 -28.94
N LYS A 506 -13.57 13.14 -27.87
CA LYS A 506 -14.14 14.49 -27.93
C LYS A 506 -13.61 15.39 -26.82
N TYR A 507 -13.67 14.91 -25.58
CA TYR A 507 -13.36 15.73 -24.41
C TYR A 507 -11.88 15.62 -24.04
N VAL A 508 -11.25 16.78 -23.83
CA VAL A 508 -9.85 16.91 -23.38
C VAL A 508 -9.81 17.28 -21.90
N ILE A 509 -8.87 16.70 -21.17
CA ILE A 509 -8.59 17.04 -19.77
C ILE A 509 -7.10 17.31 -19.61
N THR A 510 -6.75 18.19 -18.68
CA THR A 510 -5.36 18.44 -18.30
C THR A 510 -4.95 17.49 -17.18
N VAL A 511 -3.77 16.88 -17.30
CA VAL A 511 -3.25 15.88 -16.34
C VAL A 511 -1.87 16.30 -15.86
N ASN A 512 -1.66 16.25 -14.54
CA ASN A 512 -0.33 16.32 -13.93
C ASN A 512 0.17 14.90 -13.62
N ALA A 513 1.47 14.68 -13.76
CA ALA A 513 2.16 13.42 -13.50
C ALA A 513 3.54 13.67 -12.87
N ASP A 514 4.02 12.71 -12.08
CA ASP A 514 5.34 12.82 -11.45
C ASP A 514 6.47 12.63 -12.49
N GLU A 515 6.27 11.69 -13.42
CA GLU A 515 7.20 11.39 -14.51
C GLU A 515 6.52 10.63 -15.67
N ILE A 516 7.18 10.57 -16.83
CA ILE A 516 6.82 9.70 -17.95
C ILE A 516 7.65 8.41 -17.85
N THR A 517 6.98 7.27 -17.99
CA THR A 517 7.58 5.94 -17.89
C THR A 517 7.29 5.11 -19.13
N ARG A 518 8.05 4.04 -19.34
CA ARG A 518 7.75 3.02 -20.36
C ARG A 518 6.72 2.02 -19.80
N SER A 519 5.70 1.67 -20.59
CA SER A 519 4.60 0.78 -20.21
C SER A 519 4.21 -0.19 -21.33
N PRO A 520 4.09 -1.50 -21.04
CA PRO A 520 3.68 -2.49 -22.03
C PRO A 520 2.17 -2.44 -22.36
N LEU A 521 1.38 -1.71 -21.55
CA LEU A 521 -0.08 -1.66 -21.65
C LEU A 521 -0.59 -0.49 -22.50
N HIS A 522 0.25 0.52 -22.73
CA HIS A 522 -0.11 1.73 -23.46
C HIS A 522 0.57 1.76 -24.83
N THR A 523 -0.04 2.52 -25.75
CA THR A 523 0.28 2.49 -27.20
C THR A 523 0.97 3.76 -27.67
N ALA A 524 0.90 4.86 -26.91
CA ALA A 524 1.62 6.09 -27.23
C ALA A 524 3.13 5.84 -27.35
N GLY A 525 3.74 6.16 -28.48
CA GLY A 525 5.19 5.99 -28.72
C GLY A 525 5.68 4.54 -28.66
N ARG A 526 4.77 3.57 -28.80
CA ARG A 526 5.11 2.15 -28.87
C ARG A 526 5.69 1.82 -30.23
N THR A 527 6.76 1.03 -30.24
CA THR A 527 7.37 0.48 -31.45
C THR A 527 7.39 -1.05 -31.40
N THR A 528 7.96 -1.71 -32.41
CA THR A 528 8.20 -3.15 -32.40
C THR A 528 9.21 -3.58 -31.33
N GLU A 529 10.11 -2.68 -30.95
CA GLU A 529 11.22 -2.97 -30.02
C GLU A 529 10.99 -2.39 -28.63
N GLU A 530 10.25 -1.27 -28.53
CA GLU A 530 10.06 -0.56 -27.28
C GLU A 530 8.58 -0.47 -26.85
N PRO A 531 8.27 -0.67 -25.56
CA PRO A 531 6.93 -0.43 -25.02
C PRO A 531 6.54 1.05 -25.13
N GLY A 532 5.23 1.33 -25.10
CA GLY A 532 4.70 2.69 -25.16
C GLY A 532 5.02 3.52 -23.90
N PHE A 533 4.58 4.77 -23.88
CA PHE A 533 4.72 5.69 -22.75
C PHE A 533 3.50 5.63 -21.83
N ALA A 534 3.73 5.92 -20.56
CA ALA A 534 2.68 6.09 -19.55
C ALA A 534 3.01 7.19 -18.54
N LEU A 535 1.96 7.84 -18.06
CA LEU A 535 2.05 8.86 -17.02
C LEU A 535 2.07 8.20 -15.64
N ARG A 536 3.08 8.51 -14.81
CA ARG A 536 3.17 8.01 -13.43
C ARG A 536 2.39 8.91 -12.48
N PHE A 537 1.51 8.30 -11.69
CA PHE A 537 0.59 8.98 -10.77
C PHE A 537 -0.25 10.10 -11.40
N PRO A 538 -0.95 9.83 -12.53
CA PRO A 538 -1.68 10.86 -13.25
C PRO A 538 -2.87 11.37 -12.42
N ARG A 539 -3.03 12.69 -12.38
CA ARG A 539 -4.14 13.38 -11.71
C ARG A 539 -4.70 14.44 -12.64
N ALA A 540 -6.02 14.45 -12.82
CA ALA A 540 -6.65 15.55 -13.52
C ALA A 540 -6.42 16.87 -12.77
N VAL A 541 -6.19 17.94 -13.54
CA VAL A 541 -6.05 19.31 -13.05
C VAL A 541 -7.21 20.10 -13.64
N GLY A 542 -8.19 20.39 -12.79
CA GLY A 542 -9.45 21.00 -13.21
C GLY A 542 -10.37 20.01 -13.95
N PHE A 543 -11.38 20.57 -14.61
CA PHE A 543 -12.40 19.82 -15.33
C PHE A 543 -12.06 19.67 -16.83
N ILE A 544 -13.05 19.46 -17.69
CA ILE A 544 -12.88 19.41 -19.15
C ILE A 544 -12.39 20.76 -19.70
N ARG A 545 -11.42 20.70 -20.60
CA ARG A 545 -10.91 21.83 -21.40
C ARG A 545 -11.88 22.15 -22.53
N SER A 546 -12.85 23.01 -22.26
CA SER A 546 -13.84 23.45 -23.27
C SER A 546 -13.22 24.28 -24.40
N ASP A 547 -11.99 24.78 -24.20
CA ASP A 547 -11.20 25.53 -25.15
C ASP A 547 -10.39 24.65 -26.12
N LYS A 548 -10.40 23.31 -25.94
CA LYS A 548 -9.63 22.37 -26.77
C LYS A 548 -10.51 21.31 -27.41
N ARG A 549 -10.23 20.97 -28.67
CA ARG A 549 -10.76 19.77 -29.35
C ARG A 549 -9.81 18.60 -29.13
N ALA A 550 -10.25 17.39 -29.47
CA ALA A 550 -9.47 16.17 -29.28
C ALA A 550 -8.10 16.24 -29.99
N GLU A 551 -8.04 16.78 -31.20
CA GLU A 551 -6.80 16.96 -31.97
C GLU A 551 -5.87 18.04 -31.41
N ASP A 552 -6.36 18.89 -30.49
CA ASP A 552 -5.57 19.93 -29.80
C ASP A 552 -4.95 19.42 -28.47
N ALA A 553 -5.12 18.14 -28.17
CA ALA A 553 -4.43 17.46 -27.07
C ALA A 553 -2.92 17.32 -27.37
N ASN A 554 -2.14 17.03 -26.32
CA ASN A 554 -0.71 16.81 -26.53
C ASN A 554 -0.47 15.61 -27.45
N THR A 555 0.61 15.71 -28.20
CA THR A 555 0.96 14.72 -29.21
C THR A 555 1.87 13.62 -28.66
N VAL A 556 1.93 12.50 -29.37
CA VAL A 556 2.88 11.43 -29.06
C VAL A 556 4.33 11.93 -29.14
N GLU A 557 4.66 12.78 -30.10
CA GLU A 557 6.00 13.37 -30.27
C GLU A 557 6.37 14.29 -29.10
N GLU A 558 5.44 15.15 -28.65
CA GLU A 558 5.66 16.01 -27.48
C GLU A 558 5.99 15.17 -26.24
N ILE A 559 5.28 14.06 -26.02
CA ILE A 559 5.51 13.18 -24.88
C ILE A 559 6.84 12.43 -24.98
N GLU A 560 7.24 12.04 -26.18
CA GLU A 560 8.57 11.47 -26.41
C GLU A 560 9.68 12.49 -26.11
N ASN A 561 9.49 13.74 -26.51
CA ASN A 561 10.43 14.84 -26.23
C ASN A 561 10.51 15.14 -24.73
N MET A 562 9.37 15.23 -24.05
CA MET A 562 9.32 15.38 -22.59
C MET A 562 10.08 14.24 -21.90
N TYR A 563 9.87 12.98 -22.31
CA TYR A 563 10.59 11.84 -21.75
C TYR A 563 12.10 11.90 -22.00
N LYS A 564 12.55 12.30 -23.20
CA LYS A 564 13.97 12.52 -23.50
C LYS A 564 14.57 13.63 -22.63
N MET A 565 13.83 14.71 -22.39
CA MET A 565 14.25 15.80 -21.51
C MET A 565 14.38 15.34 -20.06
N GLN A 566 13.48 14.48 -19.57
CA GLN A 566 13.60 13.88 -18.24
C GLN A 566 14.92 13.13 -18.04
N LYS A 567 15.43 12.47 -19.09
CA LYS A 567 16.75 11.81 -19.06
C LYS A 567 17.93 12.80 -19.12
N ARG A 568 17.77 13.96 -19.77
CA ARG A 568 18.83 14.97 -19.95
C ARG A 568 19.06 15.88 -18.75
N VAL A 569 18.20 15.86 -17.73
CA VAL A 569 18.48 16.50 -16.43
C VAL A 569 19.53 15.70 -15.62
N SER A 570 20.33 14.86 -16.26
CA SER A 570 21.65 14.45 -15.77
C SER A 570 22.60 15.64 -15.94
N VAL A 571 22.83 16.34 -14.83
CA VAL A 571 23.55 17.61 -14.74
C VAL A 571 25.03 17.41 -15.10
N GLU A 572 25.54 18.25 -16.01
CA GLU A 572 26.97 18.60 -16.12
C GLU A 572 27.45 19.32 -14.85
#